data_AF-A0A1A6AHA0-F1
#
_entry.id   AF-A0A1A6AHA0-F1
#
_cell.length_a   1.000
_cell.length_b   1.000
_cell.length_c   1.000
_cell.angle_alpha   90.00
_cell.angle_beta   90.00
_cell.angle_gamma   90.00
#
_symmetry.space_group_name_H-M   'P 1'
#
loop_
_entity.id
_entity.type
_entity.pdbx_description
1 polymer ?
#
loop_
_entity_poly.entity_id
_entity_poly.type
_entity_poly.pdbx_seq_one_letter_code
_entity_poly.pdbx_strand_id
1 'polypeptide(L)'
;MVRFASAACLIAPAFLGSVSALSSFEYLQVTKNFADAFMPSTSTDLVTAINSKKALFAEDVQGTVDIAGTIDGRDYSTDFLFGLFLGAAQNPNVPSPIGIPISYNVTSAAVEHNTVSAGIKFELEYPVLNTTYPIELEAFLTINEQKEITQYDLIFRRWAWATDTIVPQLTPYMAHLLGMSNDNSTLTLQRFLAFASCTVTMTYCDGTNAQYDSLAQCVAGTTALPTGQFYRVGENNLACRAVHASMLQLNPEAYCPAMSASGGDFCIDRDYADTVREDHFTQGFLAPKYVTPENKKIVQNVWASSSEKELSPLLEISMSNQDMHSWDATFYATMTFVYFIFYYFFAKATDILFFRFNKAYKELPREHQKNVTMYFMTIIFTAVALALQLVGSPGFHGEWHYWEIRCVRLAGVLTVALYLFELIFRFNMRLPLVAHHILTIFAISLGVTTMEYTQNPTFMLSGIIWLFQATTEQPTFVGLMGYRLKWKKETVAIILKVSAIQTFVFKAASATALLVYWALHQRFNYNSIDYVWSIFVWIIAIGLFLTQIWGSYVTYIIGVAVLKKKRPGPPIRLESGSSGSSSTDIEKGRESDFEPRSGTITPVEINVLGYDGKMVRGESYSMSMSKYSSSSALTAVDQ
;
A
#
# COMPACT_ATOMS: atom_id res chain seq x y z
N MET A 1 -5.61 28.45 -22.28
CA MET A 1 -5.32 27.66 -21.07
C MET A 1 -5.85 26.24 -21.14
N VAL A 2 -7.16 26.00 -21.33
CA VAL A 2 -7.78 24.64 -21.32
C VAL A 2 -6.95 23.53 -22.00
N ARG A 3 -6.48 23.74 -23.25
CA ARG A 3 -5.70 22.72 -24.00
C ARG A 3 -4.35 22.31 -23.38
N PHE A 4 -3.77 23.06 -22.45
CA PHE A 4 -2.53 22.67 -21.76
C PHE A 4 -2.78 21.73 -20.57
N ALA A 5 -3.94 21.80 -19.92
CA ALA A 5 -4.28 20.90 -18.81
C ALA A 5 -4.48 19.46 -19.29
N SER A 6 -5.12 19.28 -20.44
CA SER A 6 -5.36 17.97 -21.07
C SER A 6 -4.07 17.23 -21.42
N ALA A 7 -3.01 17.95 -21.83
CA ALA A 7 -1.73 17.34 -22.16
C ALA A 7 -0.98 16.80 -20.93
N ALA A 8 -1.04 17.53 -19.80
CA ALA A 8 -0.37 17.10 -18.57
C ALA A 8 -0.93 15.79 -18.00
N CYS A 9 -2.26 15.61 -18.04
CA CYS A 9 -2.91 14.39 -17.56
C CYS A 9 -2.63 13.14 -18.41
N LEU A 10 -2.27 13.31 -19.69
CA LEU A 10 -2.04 12.19 -20.62
C LEU A 10 -0.58 11.69 -20.66
N ILE A 11 0.38 12.47 -20.15
CA ILE A 11 1.81 12.09 -20.14
C ILE A 11 2.19 11.38 -18.83
N ALA A 12 1.54 11.71 -17.71
CA ALA A 12 1.80 11.08 -16.41
C ALA A 12 1.66 9.54 -16.39
N PRO A 13 0.59 8.91 -16.95
CA PRO A 13 0.45 7.44 -16.92
C PRO A 13 1.37 6.70 -17.89
N ALA A 14 2.11 7.40 -18.77
CA ALA A 14 2.99 6.76 -19.75
C ALA A 14 4.39 6.41 -19.19
N PHE A 15 4.76 6.95 -18.03
CA PHE A 15 6.05 6.72 -17.37
C PHE A 15 5.93 6.11 -15.96
N LEU A 16 4.71 5.96 -15.45
CA LEU A 16 4.42 5.21 -14.23
C LEU A 16 4.00 3.80 -14.63
N GLY A 17 4.90 2.82 -14.48
CA GLY A 17 4.52 1.42 -14.53
C GLY A 17 3.47 1.12 -13.45
N SER A 18 2.54 0.21 -13.73
CA SER A 18 1.33 -0.02 -12.91
C SER A 18 1.65 -0.36 -11.46
N VAL A 19 1.56 0.64 -10.57
CA VAL A 19 1.78 0.50 -9.12
C VAL A 19 0.50 -0.06 -8.48
N SER A 20 0.25 -1.34 -8.68
CA SER A 20 -0.90 -2.02 -8.08
C SER A 20 -0.63 -2.39 -6.62
N ALA A 21 -0.69 -1.37 -5.75
CA ALA A 21 -0.99 -1.60 -4.34
C ALA A 21 -2.28 -2.42 -4.26
N LEU A 22 -2.22 -3.61 -3.64
CA LEU A 22 -3.38 -4.51 -3.63
C LEU A 22 -4.55 -3.88 -2.86
N SER A 23 -5.73 -3.87 -3.48
CA SER A 23 -6.95 -3.43 -2.82
C SER A 23 -7.38 -4.44 -1.75
N SER A 24 -8.15 -4.01 -0.75
CA SER A 24 -8.72 -4.90 0.27
C SER A 24 -9.55 -6.04 -0.35
N PHE A 25 -10.17 -5.79 -1.51
CA PHE A 25 -10.88 -6.81 -2.28
C PHE A 25 -9.94 -7.88 -2.88
N GLU A 26 -8.73 -7.51 -3.30
CA GLU A 26 -7.74 -8.46 -3.82
C GLU A 26 -7.13 -9.33 -2.71
N TYR A 27 -6.92 -8.80 -1.50
CA TYR A 27 -6.55 -9.61 -0.34
C TYR A 27 -7.67 -10.61 0.05
N LEU A 28 -8.94 -10.19 -0.01
CA LEU A 28 -10.07 -11.12 0.12
C LEU A 28 -10.11 -12.16 -1.02
N GLN A 29 -9.74 -11.79 -2.25
CA GLN A 29 -9.67 -12.74 -3.36
C GLN A 29 -8.54 -13.78 -3.17
N VAL A 30 -7.38 -13.39 -2.63
CA VAL A 30 -6.32 -14.35 -2.25
C VAL A 30 -6.80 -15.26 -1.13
N THR A 31 -7.49 -14.72 -0.12
CA THR A 31 -8.10 -15.50 0.98
C THR A 31 -9.16 -16.47 0.46
N LYS A 32 -9.94 -16.07 -0.55
CA LYS A 32 -10.90 -16.95 -1.24
C LYS A 32 -10.16 -18.06 -2.01
N ASN A 33 -9.10 -17.74 -2.75
CA ASN A 33 -8.30 -18.71 -3.50
C ASN A 33 -7.65 -19.74 -2.55
N PHE A 34 -7.21 -19.31 -1.37
CA PHE A 34 -6.72 -20.17 -0.30
C PHE A 34 -7.83 -21.13 0.21
N ALA A 35 -9.04 -20.63 0.46
CA ALA A 35 -10.18 -21.46 0.84
C ALA A 35 -10.64 -22.43 -0.29
N ASP A 36 -10.63 -21.98 -1.55
CA ASP A 36 -10.88 -22.83 -2.72
C ASP A 36 -9.87 -23.98 -2.81
N ALA A 37 -8.61 -23.74 -2.41
CA ALA A 37 -7.55 -24.75 -2.45
C ALA A 37 -7.71 -25.88 -1.42
N PHE A 38 -8.56 -25.74 -0.40
CA PHE A 38 -8.97 -26.88 0.43
C PHE A 38 -9.94 -27.83 -0.29
N MET A 39 -10.63 -27.39 -1.34
CA MET A 39 -11.59 -28.24 -2.05
C MET A 39 -10.89 -29.41 -2.79
N PRO A 40 -11.52 -30.60 -2.83
CA PRO A 40 -11.00 -31.76 -3.55
C PRO A 40 -10.97 -31.45 -5.06
N SER A 41 -9.90 -31.89 -5.72
CA SER A 41 -9.80 -31.73 -7.17
C SER A 41 -10.64 -32.76 -7.91
N THR A 42 -11.28 -32.35 -9.01
CA THR A 42 -11.89 -33.26 -9.99
C THR A 42 -10.86 -33.85 -10.97
N SER A 43 -9.57 -33.58 -10.78
CA SER A 43 -8.48 -34.17 -11.56
C SER A 43 -8.35 -35.67 -11.30
N THR A 44 -8.09 -36.45 -12.35
CA THR A 44 -7.69 -37.87 -12.22
C THR A 44 -6.29 -38.04 -11.61
N ASP A 45 -5.48 -36.98 -11.63
CA ASP A 45 -4.21 -36.89 -10.92
C ASP A 45 -4.34 -35.84 -9.80
N LEU A 46 -4.49 -36.32 -8.57
CA LEU A 46 -4.62 -35.49 -7.37
C LEU A 46 -3.27 -34.90 -6.92
N VAL A 47 -2.14 -35.55 -7.24
CA VAL A 47 -0.80 -35.12 -6.85
C VAL A 47 -0.37 -33.89 -7.66
N THR A 48 -0.54 -33.92 -8.97
CA THR A 48 -0.34 -32.75 -9.84
C THR A 48 -1.32 -31.62 -9.49
N ALA A 49 -2.56 -31.95 -9.10
CA ALA A 49 -3.56 -30.97 -8.70
C ALA A 49 -3.36 -30.36 -7.29
N ILE A 50 -2.47 -30.91 -6.47
CA ILE A 50 -1.98 -30.29 -5.24
C ILE A 50 -0.70 -29.49 -5.51
N ASN A 51 0.23 -30.02 -6.30
CA ASN A 51 1.45 -29.31 -6.68
C ASN A 51 1.18 -27.97 -7.39
N SER A 52 0.07 -27.82 -8.11
CA SER A 52 -0.35 -26.53 -8.70
C SER A 52 -0.76 -25.48 -7.67
N LYS A 53 -1.12 -25.88 -6.43
CA LYS A 53 -1.50 -24.98 -5.33
C LYS A 53 -0.30 -24.29 -4.68
N LYS A 54 0.94 -24.75 -4.96
CA LYS A 54 2.21 -24.14 -4.50
C LYS A 54 2.35 -22.65 -4.85
N ALA A 55 1.68 -22.21 -5.92
CA ALA A 55 1.64 -20.80 -6.34
C ALA A 55 0.83 -19.86 -5.41
N LEU A 56 0.20 -20.37 -4.36
CA LEU A 56 -0.45 -19.55 -3.32
C LEU A 56 0.52 -19.03 -2.25
N PHE A 57 1.71 -19.62 -2.13
CA PHE A 57 2.67 -19.30 -1.06
C PHE A 57 3.96 -18.72 -1.64
N ALA A 58 4.62 -17.84 -0.88
CA ALA A 58 6.01 -17.47 -1.12
C ALA A 58 6.92 -18.68 -0.88
N GLU A 59 8.15 -18.65 -1.40
CA GLU A 59 9.11 -19.75 -1.27
C GLU A 59 9.49 -19.99 0.20
N ASP A 60 9.72 -18.88 0.91
CA ASP A 60 10.10 -18.73 2.30
C ASP A 60 8.91 -18.49 3.26
N VAL A 61 7.71 -18.98 2.89
CA VAL A 61 6.52 -18.85 3.75
C VAL A 61 6.75 -19.42 5.15
N GLN A 62 6.37 -18.67 6.18
CA GLN A 62 6.35 -19.16 7.57
C GLN A 62 4.93 -19.62 7.94
N GLY A 63 4.80 -20.74 8.65
CA GLY A 63 3.49 -21.36 8.88
C GLY A 63 3.30 -21.97 10.26
N THR A 64 2.15 -21.71 10.89
CA THR A 64 1.69 -22.46 12.08
C THR A 64 0.27 -22.98 11.93
N VAL A 65 0.03 -24.12 12.55
CA VAL A 65 -1.29 -24.74 12.71
C VAL A 65 -1.45 -25.16 14.17
N ASP A 66 -2.46 -24.63 14.87
CA ASP A 66 -2.61 -24.72 16.34
C ASP A 66 -2.49 -26.15 16.92
N ILE A 67 -3.03 -27.14 16.22
CA ILE A 67 -3.01 -28.55 16.63
C ILE A 67 -1.74 -29.32 16.20
N ALA A 68 -0.94 -28.78 15.27
CA ALA A 68 0.19 -29.47 14.62
C ALA A 68 1.56 -28.78 14.80
N GLY A 69 1.59 -27.48 15.13
CA GLY A 69 2.81 -26.69 15.24
C GLY A 69 3.25 -26.07 13.91
N THR A 70 4.57 -25.89 13.78
CA THR A 70 5.24 -25.21 12.66
C THR A 70 5.25 -26.02 11.36
N ILE A 71 4.95 -25.38 10.24
CA ILE A 71 4.91 -25.91 8.87
C ILE A 71 5.53 -24.86 7.92
N ASP A 72 6.85 -24.73 7.92
CA ASP A 72 7.57 -23.73 7.13
C ASP A 72 7.86 -24.18 5.69
N GLY A 73 7.91 -23.22 4.76
CA GLY A 73 8.27 -23.42 3.37
C GLY A 73 7.10 -23.80 2.45
N ARG A 74 7.19 -23.37 1.18
CA ARG A 74 6.14 -23.50 0.16
C ARG A 74 5.61 -24.92 0.00
N ASP A 75 6.53 -25.89 -0.05
CA ASP A 75 6.21 -27.28 -0.34
C ASP A 75 5.49 -27.95 0.83
N TYR A 76 6.04 -27.86 2.04
CA TYR A 76 5.42 -28.40 3.25
C TYR A 76 4.07 -27.75 3.56
N SER A 77 3.94 -26.43 3.37
CA SER A 77 2.67 -25.71 3.52
C SER A 77 1.60 -26.22 2.56
N THR A 78 1.97 -26.52 1.31
CA THR A 78 1.06 -27.05 0.29
C THR A 78 0.66 -28.49 0.59
N ASP A 79 1.65 -29.34 0.86
CA ASP A 79 1.46 -30.77 1.08
C ASP A 79 0.68 -31.04 2.39
N PHE A 80 0.96 -30.29 3.45
CA PHE A 80 0.24 -30.41 4.71
C PHE A 80 -1.20 -29.92 4.59
N LEU A 81 -1.43 -28.67 4.17
CA LEU A 81 -2.77 -28.06 4.21
C LEU A 81 -3.73 -28.66 3.17
N PHE A 82 -3.23 -29.06 2.00
CA PHE A 82 -4.07 -29.57 0.91
C PHE A 82 -3.95 -31.10 0.69
N GLY A 83 -2.86 -31.73 1.16
CA GLY A 83 -2.68 -33.19 1.12
C GLY A 83 -3.31 -33.95 2.28
N LEU A 84 -3.68 -33.26 3.37
CA LEU A 84 -4.41 -33.82 4.52
C LEU A 84 -5.63 -34.67 4.14
N PHE A 85 -6.37 -34.26 3.11
CA PHE A 85 -7.63 -34.91 2.71
C PHE A 85 -7.45 -36.05 1.69
N LEU A 86 -6.24 -36.25 1.15
CA LEU A 86 -5.97 -37.21 0.06
C LEU A 86 -6.41 -38.63 0.40
N GLY A 87 -6.04 -39.13 1.57
CA GLY A 87 -6.32 -40.52 1.97
C GLY A 87 -7.82 -40.81 2.02
N ALA A 88 -8.61 -39.84 2.51
CA ALA A 88 -10.07 -39.93 2.56
C ALA A 88 -10.71 -39.80 1.17
N ALA A 89 -10.23 -38.86 0.34
CA ALA A 89 -10.73 -38.66 -1.03
C ALA A 89 -10.44 -39.85 -1.95
N GLN A 90 -9.29 -40.52 -1.79
CA GLN A 90 -8.92 -41.72 -2.53
C GLN A 90 -9.62 -42.98 -2.02
N ASN A 91 -9.87 -43.07 -0.71
CA ASN A 91 -10.43 -44.26 -0.06
C ASN A 91 -11.67 -43.93 0.79
N PRO A 92 -12.78 -43.45 0.20
CA PRO A 92 -13.95 -42.97 0.95
C PRO A 92 -14.65 -44.06 1.79
N ASN A 93 -14.37 -45.33 1.54
CA ASN A 93 -14.85 -46.47 2.33
C ASN A 93 -14.02 -46.75 3.60
N VAL A 94 -12.90 -46.05 3.80
CA VAL A 94 -12.02 -46.18 4.96
C VAL A 94 -12.35 -45.06 5.97
N PRO A 95 -12.61 -45.36 7.26
CA PRO A 95 -12.88 -44.35 8.28
C PRO A 95 -11.73 -43.36 8.42
N SER A 96 -11.95 -42.09 8.05
CA SER A 96 -11.01 -40.99 8.26
C SER A 96 -11.50 -40.10 9.40
N PRO A 97 -10.66 -39.75 10.40
CA PRO A 97 -10.98 -38.74 11.41
C PRO A 97 -11.12 -37.31 10.88
N ILE A 98 -10.71 -37.05 9.63
CA ILE A 98 -10.60 -35.69 9.07
C ILE A 98 -11.69 -35.37 8.03
N GLY A 99 -12.37 -36.37 7.48
CA GLY A 99 -13.42 -36.19 6.46
C GLY A 99 -12.89 -35.67 5.11
N ILE A 100 -13.81 -35.15 4.27
CA ILE A 100 -13.53 -34.57 2.95
C ILE A 100 -14.30 -33.25 2.83
N PRO A 101 -13.66 -32.09 2.56
CA PRO A 101 -14.37 -30.83 2.40
C PRO A 101 -15.22 -30.82 1.12
N ILE A 102 -16.51 -30.51 1.24
CA ILE A 102 -17.44 -30.47 0.10
C ILE A 102 -17.98 -29.06 -0.20
N SER A 103 -17.91 -28.14 0.77
CA SER A 103 -18.17 -26.71 0.56
C SER A 103 -17.54 -25.88 1.68
N TYR A 104 -17.48 -24.56 1.50
CA TYR A 104 -17.05 -23.64 2.55
C TYR A 104 -17.82 -22.32 2.51
N ASN A 105 -17.77 -21.57 3.61
CA ASN A 105 -18.27 -20.21 3.72
C ASN A 105 -17.32 -19.33 4.55
N VAL A 106 -16.96 -18.16 4.05
CA VAL A 106 -16.15 -17.17 4.80
C VAL A 106 -17.11 -16.34 5.65
N THR A 107 -17.16 -16.64 6.95
CA THR A 107 -18.18 -16.10 7.88
C THR A 107 -17.74 -14.82 8.60
N SER A 108 -16.44 -14.56 8.65
CA SER A 108 -15.84 -13.29 9.06
C SER A 108 -14.59 -13.04 8.23
N ALA A 109 -14.31 -11.77 7.93
CA ALA A 109 -13.02 -11.34 7.39
C ALA A 109 -12.75 -9.88 7.79
N ALA A 110 -11.51 -9.60 8.20
CA ALA A 110 -10.97 -8.27 8.38
C ALA A 110 -9.67 -8.18 7.57
N VAL A 111 -9.56 -7.17 6.70
CA VAL A 111 -8.34 -6.88 5.93
C VAL A 111 -7.69 -5.63 6.49
N GLU A 112 -6.43 -5.75 6.86
CA GLU A 112 -5.62 -4.74 7.53
C GLU A 112 -4.28 -4.63 6.79
N HIS A 113 -4.12 -3.60 5.97
CA HIS A 113 -3.02 -3.47 5.01
C HIS A 113 -2.76 -4.77 4.21
N ASN A 114 -1.61 -5.43 4.46
CA ASN A 114 -1.16 -6.66 3.80
C ASN A 114 -1.64 -7.94 4.50
N THR A 115 -2.57 -7.84 5.44
CA THR A 115 -2.93 -8.90 6.37
C THR A 115 -4.42 -9.17 6.35
N VAL A 116 -4.81 -10.44 6.46
CA VAL A 116 -6.21 -10.85 6.56
C VAL A 116 -6.39 -11.74 7.79
N SER A 117 -7.37 -11.43 8.63
CA SER A 117 -7.93 -12.36 9.61
C SER A 117 -9.28 -12.84 9.08
N ALA A 118 -9.49 -14.15 8.94
CA ALA A 118 -10.70 -14.73 8.35
C ALA A 118 -11.19 -15.98 9.08
N GLY A 119 -12.49 -16.05 9.36
CA GLY A 119 -13.16 -17.21 9.94
C GLY A 119 -13.91 -18.01 8.86
N ILE A 120 -13.30 -19.11 8.41
CA ILE A 120 -13.78 -19.96 7.32
C ILE A 120 -14.47 -21.20 7.92
N LYS A 121 -15.69 -21.52 7.47
CA LYS A 121 -16.39 -22.75 7.88
C LYS A 121 -16.43 -23.72 6.71
N PHE A 122 -15.88 -24.90 6.89
CA PHE A 122 -15.88 -25.99 5.93
C PHE A 122 -16.93 -27.03 6.33
N GLU A 123 -17.76 -27.44 5.38
CA GLU A 123 -18.61 -28.63 5.55
C GLU A 123 -17.82 -29.86 5.12
N LEU A 124 -17.50 -30.74 6.07
CA LEU A 124 -16.70 -31.94 5.82
C LEU A 124 -17.61 -33.18 5.78
N GLU A 125 -17.64 -33.87 4.64
CA GLU A 125 -18.32 -35.14 4.46
C GLU A 125 -17.51 -36.30 5.08
N TYR A 126 -18.22 -37.22 5.73
CA TYR A 126 -17.68 -38.49 6.23
C TYR A 126 -18.47 -39.63 5.54
N PRO A 127 -18.05 -40.12 4.36
CA PRO A 127 -18.87 -41.01 3.54
C PRO A 127 -19.27 -42.31 4.26
N VAL A 128 -18.38 -42.87 5.07
CA VAL A 128 -18.64 -44.05 5.94
C VAL A 128 -19.81 -43.83 6.91
N LEU A 129 -20.01 -42.58 7.37
CA LEU A 129 -21.11 -42.19 8.26
C LEU A 129 -22.33 -41.65 7.48
N ASN A 130 -22.23 -41.47 6.16
CA ASN A 130 -23.23 -40.78 5.32
C ASN A 130 -23.72 -39.45 5.97
N THR A 131 -22.78 -38.69 6.55
CA THR A 131 -23.04 -37.51 7.39
C THR A 131 -22.00 -36.44 7.14
N THR A 132 -22.39 -35.18 7.27
CA THR A 132 -21.52 -33.99 7.11
C THR A 132 -21.37 -33.28 8.45
N TYR A 133 -20.16 -32.76 8.75
CA TYR A 133 -19.87 -32.00 9.97
C TYR A 133 -19.19 -30.65 9.64
N PRO A 134 -19.66 -29.54 10.24
CA PRO A 134 -19.05 -28.22 10.05
C PRO A 134 -17.81 -28.04 10.93
N ILE A 135 -16.66 -27.78 10.31
CA ILE A 135 -15.39 -27.43 10.97
C ILE A 135 -15.09 -25.95 10.70
N GLU A 136 -14.60 -25.23 11.72
CA GLU A 136 -14.32 -23.79 11.65
C GLU A 136 -12.80 -23.56 11.76
N LEU A 137 -12.22 -22.99 10.71
CA LEU A 137 -10.81 -22.62 10.61
C LEU A 137 -10.71 -21.09 10.75
N GLU A 138 -9.99 -20.61 11.76
CA GLU A 138 -9.69 -19.19 11.94
C GLU A 138 -8.25 -18.96 11.47
N ALA A 139 -8.08 -18.06 10.49
CA ALA A 139 -6.86 -17.91 9.71
C ALA A 139 -6.34 -16.48 9.74
N PHE A 140 -5.07 -16.29 10.10
CA PHE A 140 -4.34 -15.03 9.96
C PHE A 140 -3.30 -15.18 8.85
N LEU A 141 -3.42 -14.41 7.78
CA LEU A 141 -2.56 -14.48 6.59
C LEU A 141 -1.79 -13.15 6.43
N THR A 142 -0.48 -13.20 6.17
CA THR A 142 0.29 -12.07 5.60
C THR A 142 0.50 -12.35 4.10
N ILE A 143 0.21 -11.38 3.23
CA ILE A 143 0.20 -11.53 1.77
C ILE A 143 1.09 -10.46 1.12
N ASN A 144 1.92 -10.82 0.15
CA ASN A 144 2.80 -9.89 -0.59
C ASN A 144 2.09 -9.23 -1.78
N GLU A 145 2.74 -8.24 -2.41
CA GLU A 145 2.20 -7.55 -3.60
C GLU A 145 2.07 -8.47 -4.83
N GLN A 146 2.79 -9.60 -4.83
CA GLN A 146 2.74 -10.66 -5.83
C GLN A 146 1.52 -11.58 -5.67
N LYS A 147 0.70 -11.37 -4.63
CA LYS A 147 -0.51 -12.16 -4.25
C LYS A 147 -0.20 -13.54 -3.68
N GLU A 148 1.01 -13.75 -3.18
CA GLU A 148 1.45 -14.94 -2.46
C GLU A 148 1.34 -14.73 -0.93
N ILE A 149 1.00 -15.77 -0.19
CA ILE A 149 1.01 -15.80 1.27
C ILE A 149 2.46 -15.97 1.75
N THR A 150 2.95 -15.03 2.55
CA THR A 150 4.31 -15.06 3.15
C THR A 150 4.32 -15.55 4.59
N GLN A 151 3.20 -15.45 5.31
CA GLN A 151 3.04 -16.02 6.65
C GLN A 151 1.59 -16.48 6.85
N TYR A 152 1.38 -17.56 7.60
CA TYR A 152 0.06 -17.92 8.09
C TYR A 152 0.07 -18.47 9.53
N ASP A 153 -0.97 -18.15 10.29
CA ASP A 153 -1.37 -18.85 11.51
C ASP A 153 -2.80 -19.38 11.34
N LEU A 154 -3.02 -20.66 11.66
CA LEU A 154 -4.27 -21.38 11.42
C LEU A 154 -4.75 -22.11 12.68
N ILE A 155 -5.98 -21.81 13.08
CA ILE A 155 -6.57 -22.29 14.33
C ILE A 155 -7.81 -23.14 14.02
N PHE A 156 -7.77 -24.44 14.32
CA PHE A 156 -8.92 -25.34 14.16
C PHE A 156 -9.91 -25.18 15.34
N ARG A 157 -10.79 -24.19 15.20
CA ARG A 157 -11.65 -23.69 16.27
C ARG A 157 -12.63 -24.76 16.78
N ARG A 158 -12.42 -25.19 18.03
CA ARG A 158 -13.16 -26.26 18.74
C ARG A 158 -12.89 -27.68 18.22
N TRP A 159 -11.74 -27.92 17.59
CA TRP A 159 -11.36 -29.23 17.03
C TRP A 159 -11.51 -30.41 18.00
N ALA A 160 -11.06 -30.26 19.25
CA ALA A 160 -11.20 -31.29 20.28
C ALA A 160 -12.64 -31.84 20.36
N TRP A 161 -13.63 -30.94 20.49
CA TRP A 161 -15.05 -31.30 20.58
C TRP A 161 -15.59 -31.89 19.27
N ALA A 162 -15.10 -31.45 18.11
CA ALA A 162 -15.42 -32.10 16.84
C ALA A 162 -14.94 -33.56 16.85
N THR A 163 -13.70 -33.82 17.29
CA THR A 163 -13.16 -35.19 17.35
C THR A 163 -13.82 -36.06 18.43
N ASP A 164 -14.16 -35.50 19.60
CA ASP A 164 -14.97 -36.16 20.63
C ASP A 164 -16.36 -36.57 20.12
N THR A 165 -16.91 -35.83 19.15
CA THR A 165 -18.21 -36.10 18.53
C THR A 165 -18.10 -37.16 17.42
N ILE A 166 -17.07 -37.06 16.57
CA ILE A 166 -16.97 -37.81 15.31
C ILE A 166 -16.27 -39.17 15.49
N VAL A 167 -15.17 -39.22 16.25
CA VAL A 167 -14.35 -40.45 16.38
C VAL A 167 -15.12 -41.62 17.00
N PRO A 168 -15.98 -41.45 18.03
CA PRO A 168 -16.82 -42.54 18.54
C PRO A 168 -17.79 -43.13 17.49
N GLN A 169 -18.23 -42.33 16.52
CA GLN A 169 -19.12 -42.80 15.44
C GLN A 169 -18.37 -43.57 14.35
N LEU A 170 -17.10 -43.23 14.09
CA LEU A 170 -16.23 -43.97 13.16
C LEU A 170 -15.76 -45.30 13.75
N THR A 171 -15.64 -45.40 15.08
CA THR A 171 -15.04 -46.55 15.78
C THR A 171 -15.68 -47.92 15.44
N PRO A 172 -17.01 -48.10 15.32
CA PRO A 172 -17.60 -49.38 14.92
C PRO A 172 -17.14 -49.86 13.54
N TYR A 173 -16.93 -48.94 12.60
CA TYR A 173 -16.44 -49.23 11.26
C TYR A 173 -14.94 -49.56 11.25
N MET A 174 -14.17 -48.87 12.11
CA MET A 174 -12.77 -49.21 12.38
C MET A 174 -12.63 -50.63 12.96
N ALA A 175 -13.49 -51.01 13.93
CA ALA A 175 -13.52 -52.36 14.50
C ALA A 175 -13.85 -53.41 13.44
N HIS A 176 -14.86 -53.15 12.60
CA HIS A 176 -15.25 -54.04 11.50
C HIS A 176 -14.10 -54.29 10.50
N LEU A 177 -13.38 -53.24 10.07
CA LEU A 177 -12.23 -53.38 9.16
C LEU A 177 -11.05 -54.15 9.77
N LEU A 178 -10.88 -54.08 11.09
CA LEU A 178 -9.86 -54.85 11.82
C LEU A 178 -10.29 -56.28 12.17
N GLY A 179 -11.55 -56.66 11.92
CA GLY A 179 -12.12 -57.93 12.40
C GLY A 179 -12.23 -58.03 13.93
N MET A 180 -12.31 -56.89 14.63
CA MET A 180 -12.34 -56.78 16.09
C MET A 180 -13.76 -56.53 16.61
N SER A 181 -14.01 -56.84 17.88
CA SER A 181 -15.22 -56.39 18.58
C SER A 181 -15.12 -54.90 18.96
N ASN A 182 -16.28 -54.24 19.09
CA ASN A 182 -16.37 -52.80 19.37
C ASN A 182 -16.41 -52.48 20.88
N ASP A 183 -15.86 -53.35 21.73
CA ASP A 183 -16.03 -53.28 23.19
C ASP A 183 -15.07 -52.28 23.86
N ASN A 184 -14.00 -51.88 23.17
CA ASN A 184 -13.00 -50.93 23.66
C ASN A 184 -12.59 -49.95 22.54
N SER A 185 -13.28 -48.82 22.49
CA SER A 185 -13.11 -47.80 21.44
C SER A 185 -11.69 -47.25 21.37
N THR A 186 -11.02 -47.07 22.52
CA THR A 186 -9.64 -46.56 22.57
C THR A 186 -8.64 -47.54 21.96
N LEU A 187 -8.80 -48.84 22.24
CA LEU A 187 -7.96 -49.89 21.64
C LEU A 187 -8.24 -50.05 20.14
N THR A 188 -9.51 -50.02 19.73
CA THR A 188 -9.91 -50.04 18.32
C THR A 188 -9.28 -48.88 17.55
N LEU A 189 -9.38 -47.66 18.07
CA LEU A 189 -8.76 -46.47 17.48
C LEU A 189 -7.23 -46.62 17.38
N GLN A 190 -6.56 -47.03 18.47
CA GLN A 190 -5.10 -47.22 18.48
C GLN A 190 -4.66 -48.24 17.42
N ARG A 191 -5.35 -49.38 17.33
CA ARG A 191 -5.07 -50.44 16.34
C ARG A 191 -5.36 -49.98 14.91
N PHE A 192 -6.43 -49.20 14.72
CA PHE A 192 -6.83 -48.72 13.40
C PHE A 192 -5.85 -47.68 12.85
N LEU A 193 -5.51 -46.66 13.64
CA LEU A 193 -4.54 -45.63 13.21
C LEU A 193 -3.19 -46.27 12.88
N ALA A 194 -2.68 -47.15 13.75
CA ALA A 194 -1.43 -47.87 13.50
C ALA A 194 -1.48 -48.73 12.23
N PHE A 195 -2.54 -49.52 12.03
CA PHE A 195 -2.68 -50.36 10.85
C PHE A 195 -2.79 -49.54 9.56
N ALA A 196 -3.66 -48.52 9.53
CA ALA A 196 -3.87 -47.67 8.37
C ALA A 196 -2.61 -46.88 8.01
N SER A 197 -1.98 -46.18 8.98
CA SER A 197 -0.71 -45.50 8.78
C SER A 197 0.36 -46.43 8.23
N CYS A 198 0.55 -47.61 8.84
CA CYS A 198 1.56 -48.55 8.41
C CYS A 198 1.29 -49.16 7.04
N THR A 199 0.03 -49.38 6.63
CA THR A 199 -0.27 -49.82 5.26
C THR A 199 0.18 -48.77 4.24
N VAL A 200 -0.02 -47.47 4.52
CA VAL A 200 0.45 -46.39 3.64
C VAL A 200 1.99 -46.24 3.72
N THR A 201 2.60 -46.38 4.91
CA THR A 201 4.07 -46.43 5.07
C THR A 201 4.68 -47.52 4.20
N MET A 202 4.20 -48.77 4.28
CA MET A 202 4.73 -49.88 3.47
C MET A 202 4.43 -49.75 1.96
N THR A 203 3.64 -48.75 1.54
CA THR A 203 3.33 -48.48 0.12
C THR A 203 4.23 -47.41 -0.49
N TYR A 204 4.65 -46.40 0.29
CA TYR A 204 5.40 -45.23 -0.21
C TYR A 204 6.78 -45.04 0.42
N CYS A 205 7.08 -45.70 1.54
CA CYS A 205 8.39 -45.68 2.19
C CYS A 205 9.16 -46.95 1.85
N ASP A 206 9.70 -47.02 0.64
CA ASP A 206 10.56 -48.09 0.16
C ASP A 206 12.01 -47.61 -0.07
N GLY A 207 12.88 -48.50 -0.57
CA GLY A 207 14.26 -48.17 -0.91
C GLY A 207 15.04 -47.54 0.25
N THR A 208 15.57 -46.34 0.04
CA THR A 208 16.30 -45.55 1.05
C THR A 208 15.39 -44.91 2.10
N ASN A 209 14.09 -44.81 1.82
CA ASN A 209 13.10 -44.16 2.68
C ASN A 209 12.38 -45.16 3.61
N ALA A 210 12.73 -46.45 3.52
CA ALA A 210 12.13 -47.53 4.30
C ALA A 210 12.38 -47.37 5.81
N GLN A 211 11.28 -47.31 6.58
CA GLN A 211 11.31 -47.14 8.04
C GLN A 211 11.19 -48.46 8.82
N TYR A 212 10.69 -49.51 8.17
CA TYR A 212 10.45 -50.83 8.76
C TYR A 212 10.63 -51.91 7.70
N ASP A 213 11.16 -53.07 8.08
CA ASP A 213 11.34 -54.23 7.19
C ASP A 213 10.01 -54.93 6.85
N SER A 214 8.94 -54.68 7.64
CA SER A 214 7.62 -55.29 7.42
C SER A 214 6.46 -54.51 8.06
N LEU A 215 5.24 -54.73 7.52
CA LEU A 215 3.98 -54.24 8.08
C LEU A 215 3.79 -54.64 9.56
N ALA A 216 4.17 -55.87 9.92
CA ALA A 216 4.03 -56.38 11.29
C ALA A 216 4.93 -55.63 12.27
N GLN A 217 6.16 -55.32 11.88
CA GLN A 217 7.12 -54.52 12.66
C GLN A 217 6.67 -53.07 12.77
N CYS A 218 6.16 -52.47 11.69
CA CYS A 218 5.57 -51.13 11.72
C CYS A 218 4.41 -51.07 12.73
N VAL A 219 3.45 -51.99 12.65
CA VAL A 219 2.29 -52.01 13.58
C VAL A 219 2.73 -52.30 15.01
N ALA A 220 3.74 -53.15 15.23
CA ALA A 220 4.29 -53.40 16.56
C ALA A 220 4.98 -52.16 17.16
N GLY A 221 5.83 -51.46 16.38
CA GLY A 221 6.51 -50.25 16.81
C GLY A 221 5.55 -49.07 17.04
N THR A 222 4.64 -48.83 16.10
CA THR A 222 3.67 -47.73 16.20
C THR A 222 2.63 -47.96 17.29
N THR A 223 2.20 -49.20 17.59
CA THR A 223 1.30 -49.46 18.74
C THR A 223 1.98 -49.47 20.11
N ALA A 224 3.32 -49.29 20.17
CA ALA A 224 4.01 -48.95 21.42
C ALA A 224 3.91 -47.45 21.76
N LEU A 225 3.54 -46.60 20.79
CA LEU A 225 3.34 -45.17 20.98
C LEU A 225 1.94 -44.86 21.57
N PRO A 226 1.77 -43.73 22.27
CA PRO A 226 0.46 -43.26 22.68
C PRO A 226 -0.42 -42.99 21.45
N THR A 227 -1.74 -43.21 21.59
CA THR A 227 -2.73 -42.82 20.56
C THR A 227 -2.65 -41.33 20.21
N GLY A 228 -2.31 -40.51 21.21
CA GLY A 228 -2.33 -39.05 21.10
C GLY A 228 -3.71 -38.48 21.43
N GLN A 229 -3.81 -37.16 21.29
CA GLN A 229 -5.07 -36.42 21.30
C GLN A 229 -5.15 -35.67 19.97
N PHE A 230 -6.31 -35.62 19.32
CA PHE A 230 -6.40 -35.01 17.99
C PHE A 230 -6.19 -33.49 17.99
N TYR A 231 -6.28 -32.83 19.15
CA TYR A 231 -5.87 -31.43 19.34
C TYR A 231 -4.39 -31.25 19.71
N ARG A 232 -3.60 -32.33 19.64
CA ARG A 232 -2.14 -32.39 19.82
C ARG A 232 -1.54 -33.35 18.77
N VAL A 233 -1.90 -33.16 17.50
CA VAL A 233 -1.38 -33.96 16.38
C VAL A 233 0.05 -33.61 15.99
N GLY A 234 0.62 -32.50 16.48
CA GLY A 234 2.04 -32.17 16.30
C GLY A 234 3.01 -32.95 17.19
N GLU A 235 2.52 -33.89 18.00
CA GLU A 235 3.32 -34.60 19.02
C GLU A 235 3.69 -36.04 18.61
N ASN A 236 4.65 -36.65 19.30
CA ASN A 236 5.12 -38.01 19.04
C ASN A 236 4.11 -39.11 19.39
N ASN A 237 3.06 -39.22 18.56
CA ASN A 237 1.93 -40.11 18.77
C ASN A 237 1.38 -40.70 17.46
N LEU A 238 0.37 -41.57 17.58
CA LEU A 238 -0.29 -42.19 16.43
C LEU A 238 -1.17 -41.24 15.62
N ALA A 239 -1.81 -40.24 16.25
CA ALA A 239 -2.63 -39.26 15.54
C ALA A 239 -1.78 -38.40 14.58
N CYS A 240 -0.56 -38.03 14.96
CA CYS A 240 0.41 -37.39 14.07
C CYS A 240 0.73 -38.25 12.84
N ARG A 241 1.04 -39.53 13.06
CA ARG A 241 1.34 -40.50 11.99
C ARG A 241 0.12 -40.81 11.11
N ALA A 242 -1.10 -40.66 11.64
CA ALA A 242 -2.32 -40.77 10.84
C ALA A 242 -2.54 -39.55 9.92
N VAL A 243 -2.15 -38.35 10.38
CA VAL A 243 -2.16 -37.12 9.57
C VAL A 243 -1.10 -37.19 8.46
N HIS A 244 0.17 -37.41 8.79
CA HIS A 244 1.25 -37.39 7.79
C HIS A 244 1.20 -38.58 6.80
N ALA A 245 0.53 -39.68 7.15
CA ALA A 245 0.36 -40.82 6.24
C ALA A 245 -0.28 -40.44 4.90
N SER A 246 -1.24 -39.49 4.84
CA SER A 246 -1.88 -39.10 3.57
C SER A 246 -0.94 -38.37 2.61
N MET A 247 0.12 -37.75 3.15
CA MET A 247 1.08 -36.88 2.48
C MET A 247 2.29 -37.66 1.93
N LEU A 248 2.49 -38.92 2.35
CA LEU A 248 3.60 -39.78 1.92
C LEU A 248 3.69 -39.93 0.39
N GLN A 249 2.57 -39.85 -0.31
CA GLN A 249 2.52 -39.93 -1.79
C GLN A 249 2.89 -38.62 -2.51
N LEU A 250 2.98 -37.50 -1.79
CA LEU A 250 3.41 -36.19 -2.32
C LEU A 250 4.92 -36.04 -2.24
N ASN A 251 5.49 -36.33 -1.07
CA ASN A 251 6.92 -36.24 -0.80
C ASN A 251 7.36 -37.36 0.17
N PRO A 252 7.70 -38.56 -0.35
CA PRO A 252 8.12 -39.68 0.48
C PRO A 252 9.41 -39.38 1.27
N GLU A 253 10.37 -38.68 0.66
CA GLU A 253 11.69 -38.42 1.26
C GLU A 253 11.55 -37.64 2.58
N ALA A 254 10.70 -36.61 2.60
CA ALA A 254 10.49 -35.81 3.80
C ALA A 254 9.47 -36.39 4.80
N TYR A 255 8.38 -37.02 4.33
CA TYR A 255 7.34 -37.52 5.24
C TYR A 255 7.58 -38.93 5.77
N CYS A 256 8.38 -39.78 5.11
CA CYS A 256 8.68 -41.12 5.64
C CYS A 256 9.36 -41.12 7.02
N PRO A 257 10.35 -40.24 7.31
CA PRO A 257 10.89 -40.08 8.67
C PRO A 257 9.82 -39.86 9.76
N ALA A 258 8.69 -39.22 9.46
CA ALA A 258 7.59 -39.02 10.41
C ALA A 258 6.94 -40.35 10.87
N MET A 259 6.99 -41.38 10.03
CA MET A 259 6.40 -42.70 10.29
C MET A 259 7.26 -43.58 11.22
N SER A 260 8.53 -43.21 11.42
CA SER A 260 9.50 -43.88 12.29
C SER A 260 9.09 -43.87 13.77
N ALA A 261 9.89 -44.52 14.63
CA ALA A 261 9.72 -44.45 16.08
C ALA A 261 10.13 -43.09 16.69
N SER A 262 11.04 -42.32 16.06
CA SER A 262 11.41 -40.97 16.53
C SER A 262 10.41 -39.91 16.09
N GLY A 263 9.70 -40.14 14.99
CA GLY A 263 8.72 -39.18 14.44
C GLY A 263 9.33 -38.13 13.50
N GLY A 264 10.60 -38.29 13.12
CA GLY A 264 11.31 -37.33 12.26
C GLY A 264 11.30 -35.93 12.87
N ASP A 265 11.16 -34.91 12.03
CA ASP A 265 11.06 -33.50 12.45
C ASP A 265 9.60 -33.05 12.67
N PHE A 266 8.61 -33.88 12.32
CA PHE A 266 7.18 -33.55 12.39
C PHE A 266 6.51 -34.02 13.69
N CYS A 267 6.64 -35.31 14.02
CA CYS A 267 5.97 -35.97 15.14
C CYS A 267 6.88 -36.03 16.38
N ILE A 268 7.32 -34.86 16.86
CA ILE A 268 8.29 -34.71 17.95
C ILE A 268 7.62 -34.54 19.32
N ASP A 269 8.32 -34.85 20.41
CA ASP A 269 7.85 -34.49 21.76
C ASP A 269 7.99 -32.98 21.99
N ARG A 270 6.94 -32.31 22.49
CA ARG A 270 6.89 -30.85 22.69
C ARG A 270 6.64 -30.49 24.15
N ASP A 271 7.39 -29.52 24.67
CA ASP A 271 7.06 -28.87 25.95
C ASP A 271 6.10 -27.70 25.71
N TYR A 272 5.05 -27.61 26.54
CA TYR A 272 4.03 -26.58 26.46
C TYR A 272 4.58 -25.17 26.71
N ALA A 273 5.47 -25.03 27.70
CA ALA A 273 5.96 -23.74 28.15
C ALA A 273 7.04 -23.19 27.21
N ASP A 274 7.77 -24.05 26.49
CA ASP A 274 8.67 -23.62 25.42
C ASP A 274 7.89 -23.30 24.13
N THR A 275 6.95 -24.17 23.71
CA THR A 275 6.08 -23.94 22.52
C THR A 275 5.31 -22.62 22.61
N VAL A 276 4.83 -22.23 23.80
CA VAL A 276 4.08 -20.96 24.02
C VAL A 276 5.00 -19.72 24.15
N ARG A 277 6.32 -19.89 24.21
CA ARG A 277 7.31 -18.79 24.27
C ARG A 277 8.14 -18.64 23.00
N GLU A 278 7.93 -19.48 21.99
CA GLU A 278 8.67 -19.43 20.74
C GLU A 278 8.13 -18.30 19.84
N ASP A 279 8.94 -17.24 19.67
CA ASP A 279 8.68 -16.16 18.70
C ASP A 279 8.92 -16.66 17.26
N HIS A 280 8.06 -17.55 16.78
CA HIS A 280 8.19 -18.20 15.48
C HIS A 280 8.11 -17.21 14.30
N PHE A 281 7.13 -16.31 14.32
CA PHE A 281 6.93 -15.34 13.25
C PHE A 281 7.97 -14.23 13.30
N THR A 282 8.70 -14.03 12.20
CA THR A 282 9.66 -12.91 12.04
C THR A 282 9.03 -11.52 12.17
N GLN A 283 7.71 -11.44 12.15
CA GLN A 283 6.93 -10.25 12.47
C GLN A 283 5.56 -10.67 13.06
N GLY A 284 5.25 -10.23 14.28
CA GLY A 284 3.95 -10.48 14.91
C GLY A 284 2.78 -9.69 14.29
N PHE A 285 1.55 -10.09 14.60
CA PHE A 285 0.31 -9.48 14.10
C PHE A 285 -0.07 -8.14 14.79
N LEU A 286 0.92 -7.41 15.30
CA LEU A 286 0.73 -6.15 16.03
C LEU A 286 1.03 -4.96 15.10
N ALA A 287 0.23 -3.91 15.15
CA ALA A 287 0.45 -2.71 14.34
C ALA A 287 1.55 -1.80 14.94
N PRO A 288 2.22 -0.92 14.15
CA PRO A 288 2.07 -0.70 12.70
C PRO A 288 2.56 -1.90 11.89
N LYS A 289 1.69 -2.57 11.13
CA LYS A 289 2.05 -3.85 10.50
C LYS A 289 2.80 -3.69 9.15
N TYR A 290 2.71 -2.54 8.48
CA TYR A 290 3.46 -2.32 7.24
C TYR A 290 4.92 -1.94 7.53
N VAL A 291 5.76 -2.94 7.87
CA VAL A 291 7.19 -2.78 8.17
C VAL A 291 8.00 -2.81 6.86
N THR A 292 8.24 -1.64 6.28
CA THR A 292 9.04 -1.48 5.06
C THR A 292 10.52 -1.23 5.37
N PRO A 293 11.46 -1.46 4.45
CA PRO A 293 12.86 -1.06 4.62
C PRO A 293 13.05 0.40 5.07
N GLU A 294 12.15 1.30 4.65
CA GLU A 294 12.12 2.73 5.00
C GLU A 294 11.79 2.98 6.49
N ASN A 295 10.78 2.29 7.02
CA ASN A 295 10.26 2.52 8.37
C ASN A 295 10.73 1.46 9.40
N LYS A 296 11.36 0.36 8.96
CA LYS A 296 11.80 -0.77 9.78
C LYS A 296 12.54 -0.37 11.06
N LYS A 297 13.46 0.60 10.99
CA LYS A 297 14.20 1.10 12.17
C LYS A 297 13.33 1.78 13.23
N ILE A 298 12.11 2.18 12.87
CA ILE A 298 11.15 2.91 13.71
C ILE A 298 10.08 1.94 14.25
N VAL A 299 9.56 1.03 13.42
CA VAL A 299 8.38 0.22 13.76
C VAL A 299 8.62 -1.29 14.01
N GLN A 300 9.79 -1.86 13.65
CA GLN A 300 10.03 -3.31 13.81
C GLN A 300 10.01 -3.81 15.26
N ASN A 301 10.22 -2.90 16.22
CA ASN A 301 10.32 -3.19 17.66
C ASN A 301 9.13 -2.62 18.43
N VAL A 302 7.92 -2.62 17.84
CA VAL A 302 6.69 -2.24 18.54
C VAL A 302 6.07 -3.49 19.17
N TRP A 303 6.09 -3.52 20.51
CA TRP A 303 5.57 -4.61 21.33
C TRP A 303 4.48 -4.09 22.28
N ALA A 304 3.51 -4.94 22.63
CA ALA A 304 2.60 -4.69 23.74
C ALA A 304 2.92 -5.69 24.86
N SER A 305 3.39 -5.20 26.01
CA SER A 305 3.70 -6.02 27.18
C SER A 305 3.19 -5.38 28.46
N SER A 306 2.93 -6.16 29.50
CA SER A 306 2.49 -5.67 30.81
C SER A 306 3.58 -4.92 31.59
N SER A 307 4.83 -4.98 31.14
CA SER A 307 5.94 -4.16 31.61
C SER A 307 5.92 -2.73 31.06
N GLU A 308 5.34 -2.51 29.87
CA GLU A 308 5.13 -1.17 29.33
C GLU A 308 3.88 -0.54 29.94
N LYS A 309 3.98 0.74 30.32
CA LYS A 309 2.87 1.47 30.96
C LYS A 309 1.85 2.02 29.96
N GLU A 310 2.32 2.32 28.75
CA GLU A 310 1.56 2.93 27.68
C GLU A 310 1.98 2.25 26.36
N LEU A 311 1.05 2.13 25.42
CA LEU A 311 1.37 1.59 24.09
C LEU A 311 2.21 2.60 23.29
N SER A 312 3.05 2.09 22.40
CA SER A 312 3.86 2.94 21.51
C SER A 312 2.97 3.92 20.72
N PRO A 313 3.23 5.25 20.76
CA PRO A 313 2.45 6.22 19.98
C PRO A 313 2.46 5.95 18.46
N LEU A 314 3.44 5.20 17.96
CA LEU A 314 3.48 4.76 16.56
C LEU A 314 2.30 3.84 16.20
N LEU A 315 1.86 2.98 17.13
CA LEU A 315 0.67 2.15 17.00
C LEU A 315 -0.60 3.04 16.91
N GLU A 316 -0.73 4.04 17.79
CA GLU A 316 -1.82 5.04 17.72
C GLU A 316 -1.84 5.74 16.36
N ILE A 317 -0.69 6.20 15.87
CA ILE A 317 -0.54 6.87 14.57
C ILE A 317 -0.97 5.96 13.42
N SER A 318 -0.54 4.69 13.40
CA SER A 318 -0.88 3.76 12.33
C SER A 318 -2.37 3.45 12.28
N MET A 319 -2.95 3.05 13.41
CA MET A 319 -4.39 2.72 13.48
C MET A 319 -5.24 3.96 13.14
N SER A 320 -4.88 5.12 13.69
CA SER A 320 -5.67 6.35 13.53
C SER A 320 -5.45 7.08 12.18
N ASN A 321 -4.73 6.46 11.23
CA ASN A 321 -4.61 6.89 9.84
C ASN A 321 -5.50 6.07 8.87
N GLN A 322 -6.18 5.01 9.35
CA GLN A 322 -6.96 4.07 8.52
C GLN A 322 -8.42 4.53 8.30
N ASP A 323 -9.02 5.20 9.29
CA ASP A 323 -10.43 5.67 9.20
C ASP A 323 -10.66 6.79 8.16
N MET A 324 -9.63 7.58 7.83
CA MET A 324 -9.72 8.74 6.94
C MET A 324 -8.38 9.05 6.25
N HIS A 325 -8.30 8.87 4.93
CA HIS A 325 -7.10 9.19 4.16
C HIS A 325 -7.13 10.60 3.55
N SER A 326 -5.96 11.18 3.25
CA SER A 326 -5.86 12.50 2.59
C SER A 326 -6.34 12.49 1.14
N TRP A 327 -6.25 11.33 0.46
CA TRP A 327 -6.77 11.13 -0.90
C TRP A 327 -8.28 10.90 -0.95
N ASP A 328 -8.94 10.68 0.19
CA ASP A 328 -10.40 10.59 0.22
C ASP A 328 -11.00 11.94 -0.20
N ALA A 329 -11.61 11.95 -1.38
CA ALA A 329 -12.17 13.16 -1.99
C ALA A 329 -13.18 13.86 -1.07
N THR A 330 -13.82 13.13 -0.16
CA THR A 330 -14.69 13.66 0.89
C THR A 330 -13.92 14.49 1.92
N PHE A 331 -12.80 14.01 2.47
CA PHE A 331 -12.12 14.69 3.58
C PHE A 331 -11.45 15.99 3.15
N TYR A 332 -10.52 15.92 2.19
CA TYR A 332 -9.77 17.12 1.75
C TYR A 332 -10.69 18.16 1.10
N ALA A 333 -11.72 17.75 0.33
CA ALA A 333 -12.66 18.69 -0.26
C ALA A 333 -13.60 19.30 0.79
N THR A 334 -14.13 18.52 1.75
CA THR A 334 -15.01 19.06 2.81
C THR A 334 -14.25 20.04 3.69
N MET A 335 -13.04 19.70 4.15
CA MET A 335 -12.23 20.60 4.97
C MET A 335 -11.83 21.85 4.18
N THR A 336 -11.40 21.71 2.91
CA THR A 336 -11.10 22.87 2.06
C THR A 336 -12.34 23.74 1.84
N PHE A 337 -13.52 23.17 1.62
CA PHE A 337 -14.78 23.91 1.47
C PHE A 337 -15.18 24.69 2.73
N VAL A 338 -15.06 24.06 3.90
CA VAL A 338 -15.29 24.72 5.20
C VAL A 338 -14.32 25.88 5.41
N TYR A 339 -13.02 25.68 5.14
CA TYR A 339 -12.03 26.75 5.20
C TYR A 339 -12.27 27.84 4.15
N PHE A 340 -12.76 27.51 2.95
CA PHE A 340 -13.14 28.51 1.94
C PHE A 340 -14.29 29.42 2.39
N ILE A 341 -15.33 28.85 3.02
CA ILE A 341 -16.44 29.63 3.59
C ILE A 341 -15.93 30.52 4.73
N PHE A 342 -15.13 29.95 5.64
CA PHE A 342 -14.54 30.68 6.76
C PHE A 342 -13.63 31.83 6.28
N TYR A 343 -12.74 31.57 5.32
CA TYR A 343 -11.88 32.58 4.70
C TYR A 343 -12.68 33.63 3.91
N TYR A 344 -13.79 33.27 3.27
CA TYR A 344 -14.69 34.26 2.65
C TYR A 344 -15.28 35.21 3.69
N PHE A 345 -15.83 34.69 4.80
CA PHE A 345 -16.36 35.54 5.88
C PHE A 345 -15.25 36.38 6.53
N PHE A 346 -14.08 35.82 6.77
CA PHE A 346 -12.93 36.56 7.33
C PHE A 346 -12.43 37.66 6.37
N ALA A 347 -12.38 37.39 5.06
CA ALA A 347 -12.05 38.37 4.03
C ALA A 347 -13.06 39.53 4.01
N LYS A 348 -14.36 39.24 4.15
CA LYS A 348 -15.42 40.25 4.24
C LYS A 348 -15.33 41.08 5.51
N ALA A 349 -15.12 40.45 6.66
CA ALA A 349 -14.90 41.15 7.93
C ALA A 349 -13.67 42.07 7.86
N THR A 350 -12.57 41.58 7.27
CA THR A 350 -11.33 42.33 7.04
C THR A 350 -11.54 43.53 6.11
N ASP A 351 -12.23 43.34 4.97
CA ASP A 351 -12.56 44.39 4.01
C ASP A 351 -13.44 45.48 4.65
N ILE A 352 -14.45 45.10 5.43
CA ILE A 352 -15.31 46.01 6.20
C ILE A 352 -14.50 46.75 7.27
N LEU A 353 -13.60 46.07 7.98
CA LEU A 353 -12.76 46.66 9.04
C LEU A 353 -11.83 47.73 8.45
N PHE A 354 -11.06 47.40 7.41
CA PHE A 354 -10.19 48.36 6.75
C PHE A 354 -10.97 49.49 6.08
N PHE A 355 -12.12 49.22 5.46
CA PHE A 355 -12.96 50.27 4.90
C PHE A 355 -13.55 51.18 5.99
N ARG A 356 -13.91 50.67 7.16
CA ARG A 356 -14.42 51.49 8.27
C ARG A 356 -13.33 52.38 8.88
N PHE A 357 -12.16 51.83 9.16
CA PHE A 357 -11.15 52.48 10.00
C PHE A 357 -9.94 53.09 9.26
N ASN A 358 -9.67 52.69 8.00
CA ASN A 358 -8.49 53.17 7.27
C ASN A 358 -8.87 54.03 6.05
N LYS A 359 -8.59 55.34 6.12
CA LYS A 359 -8.86 56.29 5.01
C LYS A 359 -8.08 55.94 3.73
N ALA A 360 -6.80 55.56 3.85
CA ALA A 360 -5.98 55.19 2.69
C ALA A 360 -6.50 53.93 1.98
N TYR A 361 -7.14 53.00 2.70
CA TYR A 361 -7.77 51.83 2.09
C TYR A 361 -8.99 52.20 1.22
N LYS A 362 -9.82 53.15 1.65
CA LYS A 362 -10.95 53.66 0.83
C LYS A 362 -10.49 54.22 -0.51
N GLU A 363 -9.33 54.86 -0.53
CA GLU A 363 -8.72 55.48 -1.72
C GLU A 363 -8.04 54.47 -2.67
N LEU A 364 -7.87 53.20 -2.27
CA LEU A 364 -7.25 52.18 -3.13
C LEU A 364 -8.25 51.64 -4.17
N PRO A 365 -7.81 51.39 -5.42
CA PRO A 365 -8.59 50.61 -6.39
C PRO A 365 -8.99 49.24 -5.83
N ARG A 366 -10.13 48.69 -6.28
CA ARG A 366 -10.72 47.47 -5.68
C ARG A 366 -9.80 46.25 -5.72
N GLU A 367 -8.96 46.13 -6.75
CA GLU A 367 -7.87 45.14 -6.83
C GLU A 367 -6.86 45.30 -5.68
N HIS A 368 -6.45 46.54 -5.38
CA HIS A 368 -5.47 46.84 -4.35
C HIS A 368 -6.06 46.72 -2.93
N GLN A 369 -7.36 46.98 -2.76
CA GLN A 369 -8.11 46.64 -1.55
C GLN A 369 -8.09 45.13 -1.29
N LYS A 370 -8.46 44.31 -2.29
CA LYS A 370 -8.36 42.85 -2.21
C LYS A 370 -6.95 42.36 -1.89
N ASN A 371 -5.91 42.95 -2.49
CA ASN A 371 -4.52 42.61 -2.19
C ASN A 371 -4.18 42.87 -0.70
N VAL A 372 -4.62 44.00 -0.13
CA VAL A 372 -4.41 44.30 1.31
C VAL A 372 -5.20 43.36 2.21
N THR A 373 -6.45 43.02 1.85
CA THR A 373 -7.25 42.00 2.56
C THR A 373 -6.50 40.66 2.61
N MET A 374 -5.97 40.20 1.47
CA MET A 374 -5.18 38.97 1.43
C MET A 374 -3.90 39.06 2.25
N TYR A 375 -3.13 40.17 2.17
CA TYR A 375 -1.92 40.31 2.98
C TYR A 375 -2.22 40.18 4.48
N PHE A 376 -3.32 40.77 4.97
CA PHE A 376 -3.75 40.64 6.37
C PHE A 376 -4.17 39.21 6.73
N MET A 377 -4.94 38.55 5.88
CA MET A 377 -5.32 37.14 6.06
C MET A 377 -4.10 36.22 6.09
N THR A 378 -3.17 36.39 5.15
CA THR A 378 -1.97 35.57 5.06
C THR A 378 -1.07 35.77 6.28
N ILE A 379 -0.92 37.00 6.79
CA ILE A 379 -0.20 37.24 8.06
C ILE A 379 -0.79 36.41 9.21
N ILE A 380 -2.12 36.40 9.37
CA ILE A 380 -2.80 35.70 10.47
C ILE A 380 -2.73 34.19 10.27
N PHE A 381 -3.20 33.67 9.14
CA PHE A 381 -3.35 32.22 8.96
C PHE A 381 -2.01 31.50 8.78
N THR A 382 -0.99 32.13 8.19
CA THR A 382 0.35 31.53 8.17
C THR A 382 1.06 31.61 9.52
N ALA A 383 0.71 32.57 10.40
CA ALA A 383 1.22 32.59 11.78
C ALA A 383 0.55 31.50 12.66
N VAL A 384 -0.74 31.23 12.44
CA VAL A 384 -1.43 30.07 13.06
C VAL A 384 -0.84 28.76 12.53
N ALA A 385 -0.60 28.64 11.22
CA ALA A 385 0.07 27.48 10.65
C ALA A 385 1.51 27.32 11.16
N LEU A 386 2.27 28.42 11.35
CA LEU A 386 3.61 28.38 11.96
C LEU A 386 3.56 27.84 13.39
N ALA A 387 2.62 28.30 14.22
CA ALA A 387 2.46 27.79 15.59
C ALA A 387 2.12 26.29 15.58
N LEU A 388 1.22 25.85 14.69
CA LEU A 388 0.82 24.46 14.54
C LEU A 388 1.90 23.55 13.95
N GLN A 389 2.78 24.04 13.09
CA GLN A 389 3.91 23.23 12.56
C GLN A 389 5.02 23.07 13.60
N LEU A 390 5.23 24.07 14.47
CA LEU A 390 6.26 24.03 15.51
C LEU A 390 5.90 23.07 16.65
N VAL A 391 4.62 22.73 16.81
CA VAL A 391 4.17 21.65 17.71
C VAL A 391 4.81 20.32 17.35
N GLY A 392 4.97 19.97 16.07
CA GLY A 392 5.61 18.72 15.65
C GLY A 392 7.14 18.70 15.70
N SER A 393 7.77 19.64 16.42
CA SER A 393 9.23 19.69 16.56
C SER A 393 9.87 18.57 17.41
N PRO A 394 9.20 17.92 18.40
CA PRO A 394 9.76 16.76 19.12
C PRO A 394 10.15 15.59 18.19
N GLY A 395 9.44 15.42 17.07
CA GLY A 395 9.77 14.42 16.04
C GLY A 395 11.20 14.50 15.51
N PHE A 396 11.86 15.67 15.53
CA PHE A 396 13.28 15.77 15.16
C PHE A 396 14.24 15.02 16.12
N HIS A 397 13.79 14.69 17.33
CA HIS A 397 14.49 13.82 18.28
C HIS A 397 14.03 12.34 18.22
N GLY A 398 13.03 12.03 17.39
CA GLY A 398 12.38 10.71 17.33
C GLY A 398 11.22 10.52 18.32
N GLU A 399 10.81 11.57 19.02
CA GLU A 399 9.61 11.58 19.87
C GLU A 399 8.38 11.85 18.99
N TRP A 400 7.41 10.93 18.96
CA TRP A 400 6.23 11.04 18.09
C TRP A 400 4.97 10.99 18.94
N HIS A 401 4.07 11.96 18.75
CA HIS A 401 2.73 11.90 19.33
C HIS A 401 1.65 12.22 18.29
N TYR A 402 0.56 11.45 18.28
CA TYR A 402 -0.48 11.56 17.25
C TYR A 402 -1.16 12.94 17.19
N TRP A 403 -1.30 13.61 18.34
CA TRP A 403 -1.83 14.98 18.40
C TRP A 403 -0.93 16.01 17.70
N GLU A 404 0.39 15.81 17.70
CA GLU A 404 1.34 16.66 16.98
C GLU A 404 1.19 16.48 15.47
N ILE A 405 1.02 15.23 15.02
CA ILE A 405 0.74 14.91 13.62
C ILE A 405 -0.56 15.58 13.17
N ARG A 406 -1.60 15.56 14.01
CA ARG A 406 -2.84 16.31 13.76
C ARG A 406 -2.60 17.82 13.64
N CYS A 407 -1.75 18.41 14.47
CA CYS A 407 -1.37 19.83 14.36
C CYS A 407 -0.62 20.16 13.06
N VAL A 408 0.37 19.34 12.66
CA VAL A 408 1.13 19.56 11.42
C VAL A 408 0.26 19.36 10.18
N ARG A 409 -0.59 18.31 10.15
CA ARG A 409 -1.58 18.09 9.08
C ARG A 409 -2.54 19.28 8.98
N LEU A 410 -3.02 19.82 10.11
CA LEU A 410 -3.86 21.01 10.14
C LEU A 410 -3.14 22.26 9.61
N ALA A 411 -1.87 22.47 9.95
CA ALA A 411 -1.05 23.56 9.40
C ALA A 411 -0.94 23.48 7.87
N GLY A 412 -0.76 22.26 7.33
CA GLY A 412 -0.77 21.98 5.90
C GLY A 412 -2.10 22.32 5.24
N VAL A 413 -3.22 21.79 5.75
CA VAL A 413 -4.57 22.03 5.21
C VAL A 413 -4.95 23.52 5.24
N LEU A 414 -4.67 24.22 6.35
CA LEU A 414 -4.89 25.68 6.45
C LEU A 414 -4.12 26.45 5.37
N THR A 415 -2.86 26.08 5.13
CA THR A 415 -1.97 26.71 4.13
C THR A 415 -2.46 26.43 2.71
N VAL A 416 -2.81 25.17 2.39
CA VAL A 416 -3.37 24.77 1.09
C VAL A 416 -4.67 25.51 0.79
N ALA A 417 -5.63 25.50 1.72
CA ALA A 417 -6.91 26.18 1.54
C ALA A 417 -6.74 27.71 1.40
N LEU A 418 -5.77 28.31 2.11
CA LEU A 418 -5.47 29.75 2.02
C LEU A 418 -4.88 30.10 0.63
N TYR A 419 -3.97 29.28 0.11
CA TYR A 419 -3.34 29.52 -1.19
C TYR A 419 -4.33 29.31 -2.34
N LEU A 420 -5.19 28.28 -2.26
CA LEU A 420 -6.31 28.07 -3.18
C LEU A 420 -7.32 29.25 -3.11
N PHE A 421 -7.63 29.74 -1.91
CA PHE A 421 -8.50 30.91 -1.75
C PHE A 421 -7.86 32.18 -2.34
N GLU A 422 -6.55 32.39 -2.15
CA GLU A 422 -5.85 33.55 -2.72
C GLU A 422 -5.88 33.55 -4.26
N LEU A 423 -5.64 32.39 -4.88
CA LEU A 423 -5.67 32.18 -6.33
C LEU A 423 -7.03 32.56 -6.96
N ILE A 424 -8.13 32.37 -6.23
CA ILE A 424 -9.50 32.67 -6.69
C ILE A 424 -9.94 34.09 -6.27
N PHE A 425 -9.51 34.56 -5.10
CA PHE A 425 -9.94 35.85 -4.56
C PHE A 425 -9.26 37.04 -5.25
N ARG A 426 -7.98 36.94 -5.66
CA ARG A 426 -7.24 38.06 -6.27
C ARG A 426 -7.54 38.17 -7.77
N PHE A 427 -7.77 39.39 -8.26
CA PHE A 427 -8.08 39.61 -9.69
C PHE A 427 -6.87 39.43 -10.62
N ASN A 428 -5.68 39.86 -10.18
CA ASN A 428 -4.44 39.71 -10.93
C ASN A 428 -3.37 39.12 -10.01
N MET A 429 -2.67 38.10 -10.49
CA MET A 429 -1.51 37.52 -9.81
C MET A 429 -0.37 37.33 -10.81
N ARG A 430 0.87 37.60 -10.39
CA ARG A 430 2.05 37.45 -11.25
C ARG A 430 2.40 35.97 -11.38
N LEU A 431 2.80 35.53 -12.57
CA LEU A 431 3.08 34.11 -12.86
C LEU A 431 4.03 33.43 -11.85
N PRO A 432 5.13 34.05 -11.36
CA PRO A 432 5.98 33.43 -10.34
C PRO A 432 5.28 33.17 -9.00
N LEU A 433 4.28 33.99 -8.63
CA LEU A 433 3.48 33.76 -7.41
C LEU A 433 2.42 32.68 -7.65
N VAL A 434 1.81 32.63 -8.85
CA VAL A 434 0.92 31.51 -9.25
C VAL A 434 1.68 30.18 -9.20
N ALA A 435 2.90 30.14 -9.74
CA ALA A 435 3.77 28.97 -9.67
C ALA A 435 4.14 28.60 -8.23
N HIS A 436 4.51 29.58 -7.39
CA HIS A 436 4.81 29.35 -5.98
C HIS A 436 3.63 28.69 -5.23
N HIS A 437 2.41 29.22 -5.42
CA HIS A 437 1.21 28.68 -4.77
C HIS A 437 0.91 27.26 -5.24
N ILE A 438 0.91 26.99 -6.54
CA ILE A 438 0.65 25.65 -7.10
C ILE A 438 1.69 24.63 -6.63
N LEU A 439 2.98 24.97 -6.68
CA LEU A 439 4.07 24.10 -6.22
C LEU A 439 3.96 23.80 -4.73
N THR A 440 3.60 24.79 -3.90
CA THR A 440 3.43 24.60 -2.45
C THR A 440 2.21 23.75 -2.12
N ILE A 441 1.08 23.94 -2.82
CA ILE A 441 -0.11 23.10 -2.67
C ILE A 441 0.22 21.65 -3.00
N PHE A 442 0.86 21.41 -4.15
CA PHE A 442 1.25 20.07 -4.58
C PHE A 442 2.26 19.42 -3.63
N ALA A 443 3.23 20.17 -3.09
CA ALA A 443 4.18 19.67 -2.08
C ALA A 443 3.49 19.16 -0.82
N ILE A 444 2.55 19.94 -0.27
CA ILE A 444 1.84 19.59 0.97
C ILE A 444 0.94 18.37 0.74
N SER A 445 0.19 18.33 -0.37
CA SER A 445 -0.63 17.17 -0.72
C SER A 445 0.22 15.91 -0.89
N LEU A 446 1.29 15.97 -1.70
CA LEU A 446 2.16 14.82 -1.94
C LEU A 446 2.82 14.32 -0.65
N GLY A 447 3.31 15.22 0.21
CA GLY A 447 3.96 14.85 1.47
C GLY A 447 3.03 14.13 2.45
N VAL A 448 1.76 14.54 2.55
CA VAL A 448 0.77 13.85 3.38
C VAL A 448 0.40 12.49 2.77
N THR A 449 0.17 12.42 1.45
CA THR A 449 -0.08 11.14 0.74
C THR A 449 1.07 10.14 0.91
N THR A 450 2.33 10.56 0.74
CA THR A 450 3.50 9.68 0.92
C THR A 450 3.65 9.23 2.38
N MET A 451 3.38 10.11 3.35
CA MET A 451 3.37 9.77 4.78
C MET A 451 2.32 8.69 5.10
N GLU A 452 1.09 8.82 4.58
CA GLU A 452 0.01 7.86 4.81
C GLU A 452 0.23 6.53 4.10
N TYR A 453 0.77 6.54 2.87
CA TYR A 453 1.03 5.30 2.14
C TYR A 453 2.16 4.48 2.77
N THR A 454 3.25 5.13 3.20
CA THR A 454 4.43 4.46 3.78
C THR A 454 4.32 4.24 5.29
N GLN A 455 3.34 4.86 5.95
CA GLN A 455 3.23 5.02 7.42
C GLN A 455 4.53 5.51 8.09
N ASN A 456 5.41 6.18 7.34
CA ASN A 456 6.72 6.61 7.81
C ASN A 456 6.66 8.07 8.30
N PRO A 457 6.78 8.35 9.61
CA PRO A 457 6.58 9.68 10.16
C PRO A 457 7.70 10.68 9.78
N THR A 458 8.82 10.23 9.20
CA THR A 458 9.85 11.14 8.66
C THR A 458 9.30 12.05 7.56
N PHE A 459 8.29 11.61 6.78
CA PHE A 459 7.66 12.44 5.75
C PHE A 459 6.92 13.63 6.34
N MET A 460 6.41 13.52 7.58
CA MET A 460 5.91 14.68 8.34
C MET A 460 7.03 15.70 8.60
N LEU A 461 8.23 15.25 9.00
CA LEU A 461 9.35 16.17 9.28
C LEU A 461 9.81 16.91 8.02
N SER A 462 9.86 16.23 6.87
CA SER A 462 10.02 16.93 5.57
C SER A 462 8.93 17.98 5.37
N GLY A 463 7.66 17.66 5.68
CA GLY A 463 6.55 18.62 5.70
C GLY A 463 6.78 19.82 6.63
N ILE A 464 7.30 19.63 7.85
CA ILE A 464 7.61 20.72 8.80
C ILE A 464 8.73 21.60 8.25
N ILE A 465 9.84 21.01 7.78
CA ILE A 465 10.95 21.75 7.17
C ILE A 465 10.45 22.57 5.98
N TRP A 466 9.57 21.98 5.16
CA TRP A 466 9.02 22.62 3.97
C TRP A 466 8.04 23.75 4.31
N LEU A 467 7.17 23.57 5.32
CA LEU A 467 6.13 24.55 5.64
C LEU A 467 6.71 25.93 6.02
N PHE A 468 7.92 26.02 6.58
CA PHE A 468 8.64 27.30 6.74
C PHE A 468 8.73 28.13 5.44
N GLN A 469 8.75 27.49 4.26
CA GLN A 469 8.72 28.20 2.97
C GLN A 469 7.41 28.93 2.68
N ALA A 470 6.31 28.57 3.35
CA ALA A 470 5.04 29.31 3.32
C ALA A 470 4.86 30.17 4.58
N THR A 471 5.31 29.67 5.74
CA THR A 471 4.96 30.20 7.06
C THR A 471 5.97 31.17 7.68
N THR A 472 6.98 31.64 6.94
CA THR A 472 7.87 32.74 7.37
C THR A 472 7.80 34.01 6.51
N GLU A 473 6.73 34.21 5.72
CA GLU A 473 6.57 35.39 4.85
C GLU A 473 5.89 36.61 5.50
N GLN A 474 5.40 36.51 6.73
CA GLN A 474 4.59 37.56 7.37
C GLN A 474 5.26 38.95 7.35
N PRO A 475 6.58 39.10 7.61
CA PRO A 475 7.25 40.41 7.53
C PRO A 475 7.15 41.05 6.13
N THR A 476 7.18 40.24 5.07
CA THR A 476 7.03 40.72 3.68
C THR A 476 5.59 41.17 3.41
N PHE A 477 4.59 40.43 3.90
CA PHE A 477 3.19 40.87 3.82
C PHE A 477 2.90 42.12 4.64
N VAL A 478 3.49 42.28 5.83
CA VAL A 478 3.41 43.51 6.64
C VAL A 478 4.01 44.70 5.87
N GLY A 479 5.19 44.53 5.26
CA GLY A 479 5.83 45.57 4.45
C GLY A 479 5.00 45.98 3.23
N LEU A 480 4.45 44.99 2.50
CA LEU A 480 3.60 45.23 1.33
C LEU A 480 2.25 45.86 1.71
N MET A 481 1.65 45.46 2.83
CA MET A 481 0.45 46.08 3.39
C MET A 481 0.71 47.53 3.79
N GLY A 482 1.79 47.80 4.53
CA GLY A 482 2.17 49.16 4.93
C GLY A 482 2.47 50.08 3.74
N TYR A 483 3.09 49.55 2.69
CA TYR A 483 3.30 50.26 1.42
C TYR A 483 1.97 50.68 0.76
N ARG A 484 0.96 49.78 0.73
CA ARG A 484 -0.36 50.10 0.17
C ARG A 484 -1.17 51.04 1.05
N LEU A 485 -1.08 50.89 2.37
CA LEU A 485 -1.78 51.71 3.37
C LEU A 485 -1.09 53.06 3.69
N LYS A 486 -0.09 53.47 2.90
CA LYS A 486 0.61 54.76 2.99
C LYS A 486 1.26 55.02 4.36
N TRP A 487 1.79 53.98 5.01
CA TRP A 487 2.59 54.13 6.24
C TRP A 487 3.88 54.94 5.99
N LYS A 488 4.58 55.35 7.05
CA LYS A 488 5.85 56.09 6.97
C LYS A 488 6.83 55.37 6.04
N LYS A 489 7.37 56.08 5.05
CA LYS A 489 8.19 55.49 3.97
C LYS A 489 9.44 54.81 4.51
N GLU A 490 10.01 55.39 5.56
CA GLU A 490 11.22 54.98 6.23
C GLU A 490 10.99 53.61 6.89
N THR A 491 9.91 53.49 7.66
CA THR A 491 9.45 52.24 8.28
C THR A 491 9.14 51.17 7.23
N VAL A 492 8.38 51.52 6.18
CA VAL A 492 8.04 50.58 5.09
C VAL A 492 9.28 50.09 4.35
N ALA A 493 10.23 50.97 4.05
CA ALA A 493 11.47 50.63 3.36
C ALA A 493 12.40 49.76 4.23
N ILE A 494 12.44 49.98 5.54
CA ILE A 494 13.18 49.12 6.48
C ILE A 494 12.53 47.73 6.53
N ILE A 495 11.22 47.64 6.75
CA ILE A 495 10.49 46.36 6.82
C ILE A 495 10.69 45.56 5.53
N LEU A 496 10.50 46.15 4.34
CA LEU A 496 10.66 45.46 3.06
C LEU A 496 12.10 45.00 2.78
N LYS A 497 13.13 45.73 3.25
CA LYS A 497 14.53 45.31 3.11
C LYS A 497 14.88 44.16 4.05
N VAL A 498 14.48 44.28 5.32
CA VAL A 498 14.70 43.25 6.34
C VAL A 498 13.93 41.98 5.97
N SER A 499 12.68 42.11 5.54
CA SER A 499 11.85 40.97 5.13
C SER A 499 12.40 40.27 3.89
N ALA A 500 12.92 41.01 2.89
CA ALA A 500 13.56 40.40 1.73
C ALA A 500 14.80 39.56 2.12
N ILE A 501 15.63 40.05 3.05
CA ILE A 501 16.81 39.32 3.54
C ILE A 501 16.37 38.11 4.38
N GLN A 502 15.47 38.30 5.33
CA GLN A 502 14.95 37.24 6.19
C GLN A 502 14.22 36.15 5.38
N THR A 503 13.38 36.53 4.42
CA THR A 503 12.68 35.57 3.54
C THR A 503 13.69 34.78 2.71
N PHE A 504 14.72 35.41 2.15
CA PHE A 504 15.77 34.70 1.41
C PHE A 504 16.53 33.72 2.31
N VAL A 505 17.01 34.16 3.48
CA VAL A 505 17.81 33.33 4.40
C VAL A 505 17.01 32.14 4.95
N PHE A 506 15.81 32.37 5.49
CA PHE A 506 15.00 31.29 6.08
C PHE A 506 14.54 30.27 5.04
N LYS A 507 14.11 30.72 3.85
CA LYS A 507 13.68 29.79 2.81
C LYS A 507 14.84 29.06 2.14
N ALA A 508 16.01 29.68 1.98
CA ALA A 508 17.22 28.98 1.55
C ALA A 508 17.64 27.90 2.56
N ALA A 509 17.68 28.23 3.85
CA ALA A 509 17.99 27.27 4.91
C ALA A 509 16.98 26.10 4.94
N SER A 510 15.68 26.38 4.83
CA SER A 510 14.63 25.36 4.69
C SER A 510 14.82 24.47 3.45
N ALA A 511 15.10 25.05 2.28
CA ALA A 511 15.32 24.29 1.05
C ALA A 511 16.56 23.37 1.14
N THR A 512 17.66 23.87 1.70
CA THR A 512 18.86 23.05 1.95
C THR A 512 18.60 21.96 3.00
N ALA A 513 17.94 22.30 4.11
CA ALA A 513 17.59 21.35 5.15
C ALA A 513 16.68 20.23 4.64
N LEU A 514 15.70 20.53 3.78
CA LEU A 514 14.81 19.55 3.17
C LEU A 514 15.58 18.55 2.30
N LEU A 515 16.49 19.04 1.45
CA LEU A 515 17.29 18.17 0.57
C LEU A 515 18.32 17.33 1.35
N VAL A 516 18.92 17.87 2.42
CA VAL A 516 19.80 17.13 3.32
C VAL A 516 19.01 16.08 4.11
N TYR A 517 17.85 16.45 4.66
CA TYR A 517 16.99 15.53 5.40
C TYR A 517 16.49 14.38 4.51
N TRP A 518 16.03 14.68 3.29
CA TRP A 518 15.69 13.66 2.29
C TRP A 518 16.87 12.72 2.01
N ALA A 519 18.06 13.27 1.77
CA ALA A 519 19.24 12.47 1.44
C ALA A 519 19.71 11.54 2.57
N LEU A 520 19.43 11.89 3.82
CA LEU A 520 19.78 11.11 5.01
C LEU A 520 18.68 10.14 5.47
N HIS A 521 17.40 10.50 5.30
CA HIS A 521 16.27 9.80 5.94
C HIS A 521 15.16 9.32 5.00
N GLN A 522 15.17 9.70 3.71
CA GLN A 522 14.09 9.39 2.74
C GLN A 522 14.58 8.97 1.36
N ARG A 523 15.89 8.75 1.18
CA ARG A 523 16.47 8.28 -0.09
C ARG A 523 16.28 6.77 -0.24
N PHE A 524 15.02 6.37 -0.34
CA PHE A 524 14.58 5.00 -0.55
C PHE A 524 14.12 4.79 -1.99
N ASN A 525 14.14 3.54 -2.42
CA ASN A 525 13.82 3.09 -3.78
C ASN A 525 13.15 1.70 -3.67
N TYR A 526 12.19 1.55 -2.76
CA TYR A 526 11.52 0.26 -2.53
C TYR A 526 10.13 0.30 -3.18
N ASN A 527 9.29 1.23 -2.73
CA ASN A 527 7.97 1.47 -3.28
C ASN A 527 8.01 2.51 -4.39
N SER A 528 7.12 2.41 -5.37
CA SER A 528 7.05 3.40 -6.47
C SER A 528 6.69 4.81 -5.99
N ILE A 529 6.04 4.95 -4.83
CA ILE A 529 5.80 6.24 -4.18
C ILE A 529 7.10 6.92 -3.72
N ASP A 530 8.15 6.16 -3.39
CA ASP A 530 9.46 6.69 -2.98
C ASP A 530 10.19 7.31 -4.16
N TYR A 531 10.08 6.69 -5.34
CA TYR A 531 10.59 7.23 -6.61
C TYR A 531 9.85 8.51 -7.00
N VAL A 532 8.51 8.53 -6.87
CA VAL A 532 7.69 9.72 -7.09
C VAL A 532 8.10 10.84 -6.13
N TRP A 533 8.19 10.56 -4.82
CA TRP A 533 8.65 11.52 -3.81
C TRP A 533 10.05 12.06 -4.13
N SER A 534 11.01 11.16 -4.41
CA SER A 534 12.40 11.51 -4.69
C SER A 534 12.60 12.31 -5.97
N ILE A 535 11.76 12.13 -6.99
CA ILE A 535 11.78 12.97 -8.19
C ILE A 535 11.15 14.34 -7.89
N PHE A 536 9.97 14.36 -7.27
CA PHE A 536 9.22 15.60 -7.05
C PHE A 536 9.82 16.49 -5.97
N VAL A 537 10.42 15.96 -4.90
CA VAL A 537 11.05 16.78 -3.85
C VAL A 537 12.13 17.69 -4.46
N TRP A 538 12.95 17.19 -5.39
CA TRP A 538 13.95 17.99 -6.10
C TRP A 538 13.33 19.01 -7.06
N ILE A 539 12.38 18.59 -7.92
CA ILE A 539 11.73 19.48 -8.90
C ILE A 539 11.04 20.65 -8.18
N ILE A 540 10.28 20.36 -7.12
CA ILE A 540 9.50 21.37 -6.40
C ILE A 540 10.43 22.24 -5.53
N ALA A 541 11.43 21.67 -4.84
CA ALA A 541 12.39 22.46 -4.07
C ALA A 541 13.16 23.46 -4.93
N ILE A 542 13.63 23.05 -6.12
CA ILE A 542 14.29 23.94 -7.09
C ILE A 542 13.31 25.00 -7.60
N GLY A 543 12.10 24.59 -8.02
CA GLY A 543 11.07 25.51 -8.53
C GLY A 543 10.67 26.58 -7.50
N LEU A 544 10.46 26.16 -6.25
CA LEU A 544 10.19 27.06 -5.14
C LEU A 544 11.38 27.97 -4.86
N PHE A 545 12.60 27.46 -4.73
CA PHE A 545 13.80 28.27 -4.49
C PHE A 545 14.00 29.37 -5.56
N LEU A 546 13.77 29.06 -6.84
CA LEU A 546 13.80 30.05 -7.92
C LEU A 546 12.71 31.14 -7.76
N THR A 547 11.47 30.76 -7.41
CA THR A 547 10.42 31.76 -7.12
C THR A 547 10.74 32.64 -5.91
N GLN A 548 11.47 32.11 -4.92
CA GLN A 548 11.84 32.79 -3.67
C GLN A 548 12.98 33.78 -3.88
N ILE A 549 14.00 33.45 -4.69
CA ILE A 549 15.04 34.38 -5.12
C ILE A 549 14.38 35.59 -5.80
N TRP A 550 13.48 35.35 -6.76
CA TRP A 550 12.76 36.39 -7.47
C TRP A 550 11.87 37.23 -6.55
N GLY A 551 11.10 36.60 -5.66
CA GLY A 551 10.24 37.27 -4.68
C GLY A 551 11.03 38.18 -3.72
N SER A 552 12.16 37.68 -3.21
CA SER A 552 13.05 38.42 -2.31
C SER A 552 13.70 39.61 -3.03
N TYR A 553 14.22 39.40 -4.24
CA TYR A 553 14.77 40.47 -5.08
C TYR A 553 13.74 41.58 -5.37
N VAL A 554 12.53 41.21 -5.81
CA VAL A 554 11.46 42.19 -6.08
C VAL A 554 11.07 42.96 -4.81
N THR A 555 10.99 42.29 -3.66
CA THR A 555 10.66 42.92 -2.37
C THR A 555 11.72 43.93 -1.94
N TYR A 556 13.01 43.57 -2.07
CA TYR A 556 14.14 44.46 -1.80
C TYR A 556 14.14 45.69 -2.72
N ILE A 557 13.91 45.49 -4.03
CA ILE A 557 13.85 46.58 -5.02
C ILE A 557 12.69 47.55 -4.71
N ILE A 558 11.53 47.06 -4.26
CA ILE A 558 10.44 47.94 -3.79
C ILE A 558 10.89 48.73 -2.56
N GLY A 559 11.52 48.08 -1.56
CA GLY A 559 12.06 48.75 -0.37
C GLY A 559 13.09 49.85 -0.68
N VAL A 560 13.91 49.67 -1.72
CA VAL A 560 14.83 50.72 -2.23
C VAL A 560 14.07 51.83 -2.97
N ALA A 561 13.09 51.48 -3.81
CA ALA A 561 12.33 52.44 -4.62
C ALA A 561 11.44 53.37 -3.78
N VAL A 562 10.89 52.89 -2.66
CA VAL A 562 10.07 53.68 -1.71
C VAL A 562 10.81 54.95 -1.23
N LEU A 563 12.11 54.83 -0.95
CA LEU A 563 12.95 55.95 -0.50
C LEU A 563 13.32 56.90 -1.65
N LYS A 564 13.63 56.36 -2.84
CA LYS A 564 14.03 57.18 -4.01
C LYS A 564 12.91 58.06 -4.55
N LYS A 565 11.64 57.74 -4.30
CA LYS A 565 10.49 58.47 -4.84
C LYS A 565 10.24 59.78 -4.08
N LYS A 566 10.92 60.87 -4.46
CA LYS A 566 10.54 62.26 -4.09
C LYS A 566 9.05 62.51 -4.40
N ARG A 567 8.41 63.43 -3.67
CA ARG A 567 7.03 63.86 -4.00
C ARG A 567 7.03 64.50 -5.40
N PRO A 568 6.10 64.16 -6.29
CA PRO A 568 5.77 65.03 -7.42
C PRO A 568 5.35 66.41 -6.91
N GLY A 569 5.68 67.46 -7.66
CA GLY A 569 5.02 68.75 -7.53
C GLY A 569 3.58 68.70 -8.08
N PRO A 570 2.85 69.83 -8.08
CA PRO A 570 1.57 69.91 -8.78
C PRO A 570 1.73 69.56 -10.27
N PRO A 571 0.70 68.99 -10.92
CA PRO A 571 0.84 68.47 -12.28
C PRO A 571 1.07 69.58 -13.30
N ILE A 572 2.15 69.47 -14.07
CA ILE A 572 2.31 70.25 -15.29
C ILE A 572 1.31 69.72 -16.32
N ARG A 573 0.42 70.60 -16.76
CA ARG A 573 -0.57 70.36 -17.81
C ARG A 573 0.17 70.25 -19.14
N LEU A 574 0.16 69.07 -19.76
CA LEU A 574 0.53 68.91 -21.17
C LEU A 574 -0.74 69.06 -22.02
N GLU A 575 -0.64 69.85 -23.08
CA GLU A 575 -1.77 70.26 -23.91
C GLU A 575 -1.99 69.31 -25.10
N SER A 576 -3.16 69.41 -25.73
CA SER A 576 -3.61 68.49 -26.77
C SER A 576 -3.80 69.19 -28.12
N GLY A 577 -3.00 68.81 -29.11
CA GLY A 577 -3.14 69.20 -30.53
C GLY A 577 -1.82 69.00 -31.31
N SER A 578 -1.82 68.71 -32.61
CA SER A 578 -2.92 68.30 -33.51
C SER A 578 -2.39 67.69 -34.83
N SER A 579 -3.28 67.04 -35.60
CA SER A 579 -3.31 66.98 -37.10
C SER A 579 -2.15 66.38 -37.93
N GLY A 580 -2.51 65.49 -38.88
CA GLY A 580 -1.69 64.99 -40.01
C GLY A 580 -1.54 63.45 -39.99
N SER A 581 -1.90 62.61 -40.99
CA SER A 581 -1.97 62.67 -42.48
C SER A 581 -0.59 62.77 -43.15
N SER A 582 -0.20 62.00 -44.18
CA SER A 582 -0.84 60.90 -44.96
C SER A 582 0.24 60.18 -45.81
N SER A 583 -0.08 59.00 -46.39
CA SER A 583 0.40 58.45 -47.70
C SER A 583 1.90 58.56 -48.08
N THR A 584 2.68 57.47 -48.08
CA THR A 584 2.99 56.51 -49.20
C THR A 584 4.29 56.83 -49.98
N ASP A 585 5.11 55.80 -50.21
CA ASP A 585 5.86 55.45 -51.45
C ASP A 585 6.57 54.08 -51.17
N ILE A 586 6.74 53.07 -52.04
CA ILE A 586 6.94 52.93 -53.52
C ILE A 586 8.41 53.20 -53.92
N GLU A 587 9.15 52.35 -54.66
CA GLU A 587 8.93 50.98 -55.20
C GLU A 587 9.95 50.00 -54.52
N LYS A 588 10.73 49.02 -55.04
CA LYS A 588 10.97 48.25 -56.29
C LYS A 588 11.76 46.96 -55.89
N GLY A 589 11.72 45.81 -56.56
CA GLY A 589 10.83 45.25 -57.59
C GLY A 589 11.47 44.04 -58.32
N ARG A 590 10.64 43.13 -58.87
CA ARG A 590 10.89 42.11 -59.95
C ARG A 590 12.01 41.04 -59.71
N GLU A 591 11.96 39.84 -60.31
CA GLU A 591 11.11 39.29 -61.40
C GLU A 591 10.93 37.75 -61.33
N SER A 592 9.81 37.23 -61.88
CA SER A 592 9.61 35.96 -62.66
C SER A 592 10.17 34.58 -62.17
N ASP A 593 9.53 33.41 -62.38
CA ASP A 593 8.23 33.09 -63.02
C ASP A 593 7.69 31.65 -62.77
N PHE A 594 6.49 31.37 -63.30
CA PHE A 594 5.93 30.06 -63.75
C PHE A 594 5.41 28.98 -62.75
N GLU A 595 4.12 29.12 -62.40
CA GLU A 595 2.99 28.17 -62.69
C GLU A 595 2.93 26.70 -62.13
N PRO A 596 1.73 26.07 -62.05
CA PRO A 596 1.39 25.20 -60.90
C PRO A 596 0.80 23.80 -61.23
N ARG A 597 0.43 23.02 -60.19
CA ARG A 597 -0.83 22.22 -60.21
C ARG A 597 -1.41 21.81 -58.85
N SER A 598 -2.73 21.64 -58.88
CA SER A 598 -3.69 21.31 -57.79
C SER A 598 -3.51 19.92 -57.15
N GLY A 599 -4.05 19.72 -55.93
CA GLY A 599 -4.23 18.40 -55.31
C GLY A 599 -4.74 18.40 -53.86
N THR A 600 -6.05 18.52 -53.64
CA THR A 600 -6.69 18.50 -52.29
C THR A 600 -6.98 17.07 -51.81
N ILE A 601 -6.81 16.79 -50.50
CA ILE A 601 -7.33 15.58 -49.83
C ILE A 601 -8.07 15.96 -48.54
N THR A 602 -9.20 15.29 -48.28
CA THR A 602 -10.16 15.48 -47.18
C THR A 602 -10.11 14.31 -46.16
N PRO A 603 -10.76 14.41 -44.97
CA PRO A 603 -10.44 13.53 -43.83
C PRO A 603 -11.05 12.13 -43.92
N VAL A 604 -10.61 11.24 -43.01
CA VAL A 604 -11.09 9.86 -42.84
C VAL A 604 -11.75 9.71 -41.46
N GLU A 605 -12.86 8.98 -41.41
CA GLU A 605 -13.67 8.73 -40.21
C GLU A 605 -13.16 7.55 -39.36
N ILE A 606 -13.69 7.42 -38.14
CA ILE A 606 -13.46 6.30 -37.23
C ILE A 606 -14.78 5.53 -37.08
N ASN A 607 -14.73 4.19 -37.06
CA ASN A 607 -15.86 3.35 -36.66
C ASN A 607 -15.45 2.33 -35.57
N VAL A 608 -16.43 1.89 -34.79
CA VAL A 608 -16.27 1.09 -33.54
C VAL A 608 -17.02 -0.25 -33.67
N LEU A 609 -16.72 -1.23 -32.81
CA LEU A 609 -17.28 -2.58 -32.85
C LEU A 609 -18.82 -2.63 -32.76
N GLY A 610 -19.42 -3.61 -33.44
CA GLY A 610 -20.77 -4.14 -33.22
C GLY A 610 -20.80 -5.31 -32.22
N TYR A 611 -22.00 -5.74 -31.81
CA TYR A 611 -22.22 -6.55 -30.59
C TYR A 611 -23.24 -7.70 -30.81
N ASP A 612 -23.13 -8.46 -31.91
CA ASP A 612 -24.10 -9.47 -32.35
C ASP A 612 -23.48 -10.80 -32.85
N GLY A 613 -22.49 -10.76 -33.74
CA GLY A 613 -21.54 -11.85 -34.00
C GLY A 613 -21.84 -12.84 -35.14
N LYS A 614 -20.74 -13.35 -35.74
CA LYS A 614 -20.63 -14.25 -36.92
C LYS A 614 -20.98 -13.59 -38.27
N MET A 615 -20.41 -13.97 -39.44
CA MET A 615 -19.09 -14.52 -39.85
C MET A 615 -19.10 -14.60 -41.41
N VAL A 616 -17.95 -14.59 -42.12
CA VAL A 616 -17.60 -15.47 -43.30
C VAL A 616 -16.35 -14.99 -44.09
N ARG A 617 -15.69 -15.97 -44.75
CA ARG A 617 -14.54 -16.04 -45.69
C ARG A 617 -14.52 -14.99 -46.84
N GLY A 618 -13.47 -14.81 -47.66
CA GLY A 618 -12.16 -15.50 -47.89
C GLY A 618 -11.21 -14.55 -48.69
N GLU A 619 -10.04 -14.90 -49.25
CA GLU A 619 -9.50 -16.16 -49.79
C GLU A 619 -7.95 -16.24 -49.66
N SER A 620 -7.29 -17.21 -50.33
CA SER A 620 -5.86 -17.57 -50.20
C SER A 620 -4.98 -17.15 -51.38
N TYR A 621 -3.67 -16.98 -51.16
CA TYR A 621 -2.64 -17.19 -52.19
C TYR A 621 -1.41 -17.94 -51.65
N SER A 622 -0.77 -18.71 -52.54
CA SER A 622 0.42 -19.53 -52.28
C SER A 622 1.49 -19.29 -53.35
N MET A 623 2.77 -19.20 -52.97
CA MET A 623 3.93 -19.37 -53.86
C MET A 623 5.07 -20.10 -53.14
N SER A 624 6.01 -20.67 -53.89
CA SER A 624 6.88 -21.75 -53.41
C SER A 624 8.32 -21.75 -53.95
N MET A 625 9.23 -22.33 -53.15
CA MET A 625 10.55 -22.92 -53.49
C MET A 625 11.70 -22.03 -54.00
N SER A 626 12.79 -22.03 -53.21
CA SER A 626 14.10 -22.64 -53.56
C SER A 626 14.95 -22.77 -52.28
N LYS A 627 15.28 -23.98 -51.79
CA LYS A 627 16.44 -24.85 -52.14
C LYS A 627 17.83 -24.28 -51.80
N TYR A 628 18.50 -24.79 -50.75
CA TYR A 628 19.64 -25.73 -50.88
C TYR A 628 20.10 -26.36 -49.52
N SER A 629 20.85 -27.48 -49.61
CA SER A 629 21.67 -28.25 -48.61
C SER A 629 21.53 -27.93 -47.10
N SER A 630 21.28 -28.83 -46.14
CA SER A 630 21.54 -30.28 -45.93
C SER A 630 22.97 -30.70 -45.50
N SER A 631 23.10 -31.19 -44.27
CA SER A 631 24.04 -32.25 -43.83
C SER A 631 23.40 -32.99 -42.64
N SER A 632 23.86 -34.21 -42.31
CA SER A 632 23.11 -35.13 -41.44
C SER A 632 23.96 -36.29 -40.88
N ALA A 633 23.68 -36.75 -39.66
CA ALA A 633 24.07 -38.07 -39.16
C ALA A 633 23.11 -38.58 -38.07
N LEU A 634 22.75 -39.86 -38.11
CA LEU A 634 22.23 -40.66 -36.99
C LEU A 634 23.46 -41.41 -36.37
N THR A 635 23.42 -42.31 -35.37
CA THR A 635 22.55 -43.50 -35.12
C THR A 635 22.82 -44.12 -33.74
N ALA A 636 21.80 -44.83 -33.20
CA ALA A 636 21.87 -46.04 -32.33
C ALA A 636 22.59 -45.91 -30.95
N VAL A 637 22.16 -46.51 -29.82
CA VAL A 637 21.45 -47.78 -29.51
C VAL A 637 22.31 -49.04 -29.67
N ASP A 638 22.80 -49.59 -28.55
CA ASP A 638 22.75 -51.02 -28.20
C ASP A 638 23.49 -51.29 -26.87
N GLN A 639 22.74 -51.58 -25.80
CA GLN A 639 22.85 -52.75 -24.90
C GLN A 639 21.81 -52.71 -23.78
#